data_AF-A0A3B5KQZ3-F1
#
_entry.id   AF-A0A3B5KQZ3-F1
#
_cell.length_a   1.000
_cell.length_b   1.000
_cell.length_c   1.000
_cell.angle_alpha   90.00
_cell.angle_beta   90.00
_cell.angle_gamma   90.00
#
_symmetry.space_group_name_H-M   'P 1'
#
loop_
_entity.id
_entity.type
_entity.pdbx_description
1 polymer ?
#
loop_
_entity_poly.entity_id
_entity_poly.type
_entity_poly.pdbx_seq_one_letter_code
_entity_poly.pdbx_strand_id
1 'polypeptide(L)'
;MADLKLVEETLDSLIRTSAEQLFHLTDDPLAYVTRQDLVGLQNLQNQTVLVVKAPEETRLEVPAPTEDSIQIHLKGGTGPIRVLTCDAGTTGEAGFSSLEESRIRTAELHAGSFRTEPGPPEPLTY
;
A
#
# COMPACT_ATOMS: atom_id res chain seq x y z
N MET A 1 -14.32 33.26 23.07
CA MET A 1 -14.03 33.38 21.62
C MET A 1 -12.57 33.73 21.35
N ALA A 2 -11.95 34.67 22.08
CA ALA A 2 -10.52 35.01 21.88
C ALA A 2 -9.54 33.88 22.27
N ASP A 3 -9.85 33.14 23.34
CA ASP A 3 -9.01 32.02 23.81
C ASP A 3 -8.93 30.87 22.81
N LEU A 4 -10.08 30.46 22.27
CA LEU A 4 -10.15 29.40 21.25
C LEU A 4 -9.44 29.81 19.96
N LYS A 5 -9.54 31.08 19.57
CA LYS A 5 -8.85 31.63 18.40
C LYS A 5 -7.33 31.59 18.57
N LEU A 6 -6.83 31.95 19.75
CA LEU A 6 -5.39 31.88 20.05
C LEU A 6 -4.87 30.44 20.01
N VAL A 7 -5.65 29.49 20.53
CA VAL A 7 -5.31 28.06 20.48
C VAL A 7 -5.27 27.55 19.04
N GLU A 8 -6.25 27.93 18.22
CA GLU A 8 -6.28 27.62 16.78
C GLU A 8 -5.06 28.20 16.05
N GLU A 9 -4.75 29.48 16.25
CA GLU A 9 -3.60 30.15 15.64
C GLU A 9 -2.26 29.49 16.06
N THR A 10 -2.17 29.05 17.33
CA THR A 10 -1.00 28.33 17.84
C THR A 10 -0.88 26.95 17.17
N LEU A 11 -1.98 26.22 17.04
CA LEU A 11 -1.99 24.90 16.43
C LEU A 11 -1.62 24.96 14.95
N ASP A 12 -2.16 25.93 14.20
CA ASP A 12 -1.82 26.16 12.79
C ASP A 12 -0.34 26.48 12.59
N SER A 13 0.23 27.28 13.50
CA SER A 13 1.66 27.58 13.48
C SER A 13 2.51 26.32 13.71
N LEU A 14 2.11 25.44 14.63
CA LEU A 14 2.80 24.19 14.90
C LEU A 14 2.69 23.21 13.75
N ILE A 15 1.52 23.09 13.12
CA ILE A 15 1.30 22.24 11.95
C ILE A 15 2.19 22.70 10.79
N ARG A 16 2.21 24.02 10.51
CA ARG A 16 3.05 24.59 9.45
C ARG A 16 4.53 24.31 9.67
N THR A 17 5.03 24.63 10.87
CA THR A 17 6.45 24.42 11.22
C THR A 17 6.82 22.95 11.08
N SER A 18 5.94 22.04 11.55
CA SER A 18 6.17 20.59 11.45
C SER A 18 6.21 20.12 9.98
N ALA A 19 5.32 20.65 9.14
CA ALA A 19 5.28 20.31 7.71
C ALA A 19 6.55 20.77 6.97
N GLU A 20 7.04 21.98 7.27
CA GLU A 20 8.28 22.51 6.70
C GLU A 20 9.49 21.66 7.12
N GLN A 21 9.57 21.26 8.40
CA GLN A 21 10.63 20.39 8.89
C GLN A 21 10.62 19.01 8.20
N LEU A 22 9.44 18.42 8.01
CA LEU A 22 9.33 17.15 7.28
C LEU A 22 9.81 17.29 5.83
N PHE A 23 9.45 18.36 5.14
CA PHE A 23 9.87 18.60 3.75
C PHE A 23 11.39 18.65 3.61
N HIS A 24 12.09 19.29 4.55
CA HIS A 24 13.55 19.34 4.56
C HIS A 24 14.23 17.98 4.79
N LEU A 25 13.53 17.01 5.40
CA LEU A 25 14.05 15.67 5.67
C LEU A 25 13.73 14.66 4.56
N THR A 26 12.75 14.93 3.70
CA THR A 26 12.27 13.96 2.71
C THR A 26 13.17 13.77 1.48
N ASP A 27 14.13 14.67 1.23
CA ASP A 27 15.11 14.57 0.13
C ASP A 27 16.47 14.06 0.63
N ASP A 28 16.46 13.07 1.53
CA ASP A 28 17.69 12.48 2.06
C ASP A 28 18.09 11.21 1.26
N PRO A 29 19.31 11.15 0.69
CA PRO A 29 19.76 10.00 -0.10
C PRO A 29 20.02 8.74 0.76
N LEU A 30 20.06 8.87 2.08
CA LEU A 30 20.23 7.77 3.03
C LEU A 30 18.88 7.30 3.63
N ALA A 31 17.75 7.78 3.12
CA ALA A 31 16.42 7.33 3.49
C ALA A 31 16.08 5.94 2.90
N TYR A 32 16.78 4.90 3.37
CA TYR A 32 16.52 3.52 3.01
C TYR A 32 16.47 2.62 4.25
N VAL A 33 15.85 1.45 4.07
CA VAL A 33 15.81 0.39 5.08
C VAL A 33 16.46 -0.86 4.53
N THR A 34 17.15 -1.60 5.39
CA THR A 34 17.77 -2.87 5.06
C THR A 34 16.87 -4.03 5.47
N ARG A 35 17.17 -5.22 4.95
CA ARG A 35 16.52 -6.46 5.44
C ARG A 35 16.72 -6.63 6.95
N GLN A 36 17.89 -6.28 7.47
CA GLN A 36 18.20 -6.49 8.89
C GLN A 36 17.33 -5.62 9.80
N ASP A 37 17.01 -4.39 9.38
CA ASP A 37 16.07 -3.52 10.11
C ASP A 37 14.68 -4.15 10.20
N LEU A 38 14.24 -4.79 9.12
CA LEU A 38 12.92 -5.44 9.04
C LEU A 38 12.86 -6.73 9.87
N VAL A 39 13.89 -7.58 9.80
CA VAL A 39 13.99 -8.84 10.56
C VAL A 39 14.18 -8.56 12.06
N GLY A 40 14.82 -7.44 12.42
CA GLY A 40 14.97 -7.02 13.81
C GLY A 40 13.64 -6.65 14.49
N LEU A 41 12.57 -6.42 13.74
CA LEU A 41 11.24 -6.15 14.29
C LEU A 41 10.62 -7.45 14.79
N GLN A 42 10.46 -7.56 16.12
CA GLN A 42 9.97 -8.78 16.76
C GLN A 42 8.61 -9.25 16.22
N ASN A 43 7.76 -8.31 15.81
CA ASN A 43 6.41 -8.57 15.30
C ASN A 43 6.39 -9.13 13.87
N LEU A 44 7.52 -9.11 13.16
CA LEU A 44 7.62 -9.63 11.79
C LEU A 44 8.34 -10.98 11.74
N GLN A 45 8.89 -11.46 12.86
CA GLN A 45 9.57 -12.74 12.93
C GLN A 45 8.63 -13.88 12.50
N ASN A 46 9.16 -14.80 11.68
CA ASN A 46 8.42 -15.93 11.10
C ASN A 46 7.20 -15.54 10.24
N GLN A 47 7.16 -14.30 9.75
CA GLN A 47 6.16 -13.84 8.79
C GLN A 47 6.80 -13.54 7.43
N THR A 48 6.00 -13.67 6.37
CA THR A 48 6.36 -13.22 5.02
C THR A 48 6.03 -11.74 4.90
N VAL A 49 7.04 -10.90 4.68
CA VAL A 49 6.86 -9.46 4.52
C VAL A 49 6.78 -9.11 3.04
N LEU A 50 5.79 -8.28 2.70
CA LEU A 50 5.61 -7.68 1.37
C LEU A 50 6.11 -6.22 1.38
N VAL A 51 7.16 -5.93 0.62
CA VAL A 51 7.68 -4.57 0.45
C VAL A 51 7.19 -4.02 -0.88
N VAL A 52 6.40 -2.95 -0.83
CA VAL A 52 5.80 -2.31 -2.01
C VAL A 52 6.41 -0.92 -2.20
N LYS A 53 7.02 -0.69 -3.36
CA LYS A 53 7.45 0.63 -3.83
C LYS A 53 6.60 1.02 -5.03
N ALA A 54 5.87 2.12 -4.90
CA ALA A 54 4.87 2.54 -5.87
C ALA A 54 4.84 4.08 -6.00
N PRO A 55 4.36 4.63 -7.13
CA PRO A 55 4.15 6.07 -7.28
C PRO A 55 3.05 6.59 -6.34
N GLU A 56 2.99 7.92 -6.17
CA GLU A 56 2.07 8.61 -5.24
C GLU A 56 0.58 8.31 -5.51
N GLU A 57 0.21 8.07 -6.76
CA GLU A 57 -1.17 7.81 -7.18
C GLU A 57 -1.62 6.36 -6.98
N THR A 58 -0.75 5.49 -6.46
CA THR A 58 -1.09 4.06 -6.31
C THR A 58 -2.20 3.85 -5.28
N ARG A 59 -3.22 3.07 -5.68
CA ARG A 59 -4.31 2.66 -4.81
C ARG A 59 -4.10 1.23 -4.33
N LEU A 60 -4.26 1.04 -3.02
CA LEU A 60 -4.28 -0.27 -2.37
C LEU A 60 -5.70 -0.52 -1.86
N GLU A 61 -6.32 -1.61 -2.31
CA GLU A 61 -7.62 -2.06 -1.82
C GLU A 61 -7.48 -3.46 -1.23
N VAL A 62 -8.04 -3.66 -0.04
CA VAL A 62 -8.12 -4.98 0.60
C VAL A 62 -9.60 -5.40 0.56
N PRO A 63 -10.04 -6.15 -0.46
CA PRO A 63 -11.40 -6.67 -0.50
C PRO A 63 -11.68 -7.56 0.71
N ALA A 64 -12.96 -7.74 1.02
CA ALA A 64 -13.37 -8.68 2.05
C ALA A 64 -12.81 -10.09 1.73
N PRO A 65 -12.30 -10.82 2.72
CA PRO A 65 -11.77 -12.15 2.51
C PRO A 65 -12.86 -13.06 1.94
N THR A 66 -12.46 -13.92 1.02
CA THR A 66 -13.31 -15.02 0.51
C THR A 66 -13.05 -16.28 1.33
N GLU A 67 -13.89 -17.30 1.16
CA GLU A 67 -13.74 -18.58 1.87
C GLU A 67 -12.36 -19.22 1.64
N ASP A 68 -11.79 -19.03 0.45
CA ASP A 68 -10.54 -19.67 0.02
C ASP A 68 -9.31 -18.75 -0.01
N SER A 69 -9.49 -17.42 0.06
CA SER A 69 -8.36 -16.50 -0.13
C SER A 69 -8.54 -15.09 0.44
N ILE A 70 -7.41 -14.49 0.81
CA ILE A 70 -7.26 -13.06 1.11
C ILE A 70 -6.55 -12.43 -0.08
N GLN A 71 -7.06 -11.29 -0.56
CA GLN A 71 -6.54 -10.62 -1.73
C GLN A 71 -6.15 -9.18 -1.40
N ILE A 72 -5.15 -8.67 -2.11
CA ILE A 72 -4.74 -7.27 -2.08
C ILE A 72 -4.71 -6.80 -3.54
N HIS A 73 -5.43 -5.73 -3.83
CA HIS A 73 -5.46 -5.11 -5.14
C HIS A 73 -4.56 -3.89 -5.15
N LEU A 74 -3.53 -3.90 -6.00
CA LEU A 74 -2.65 -2.77 -6.23
C LEU A 74 -2.92 -2.19 -7.62
N LYS A 75 -3.34 -0.93 -7.68
CA LYS A 75 -3.60 -0.21 -8.93
C LYS A 75 -2.62 0.95 -9.05
N GLY A 76 -1.76 0.91 -10.07
CA GLY A 76 -0.79 1.98 -10.36
C GLY A 76 -1.45 3.19 -11.04
N GLY A 77 -0.82 4.36 -10.87
CA GLY A 77 -1.07 5.56 -11.69
C GLY A 77 -0.02 5.67 -12.79
N THR A 78 0.72 6.78 -12.85
CA THR A 78 1.76 7.01 -13.87
C THR A 78 3.11 6.38 -13.52
N GLY A 79 3.15 5.09 -13.17
CA GLY A 79 4.44 4.43 -12.90
C GLY A 79 4.35 2.96 -12.49
N PRO A 80 5.46 2.21 -12.61
CA PRO A 80 5.51 0.81 -12.24
C PRO A 80 5.46 0.63 -10.72
N ILE A 81 4.77 -0.42 -10.29
CA ILE A 81 4.78 -0.88 -8.90
C ILE A 81 5.85 -1.96 -8.79
N ARG A 82 6.79 -1.79 -7.87
CA ARG A 82 7.81 -2.79 -7.54
C ARG A 82 7.42 -3.46 -6.23
N VAL A 83 7.35 -4.78 -6.25
CA VAL A 83 6.98 -5.56 -5.07
C VAL A 83 8.03 -6.63 -4.82
N LEU A 84 8.48 -6.71 -3.58
CA LEU A 84 9.51 -7.63 -3.11
C LEU A 84 8.98 -8.39 -1.90
N THR A 85 9.49 -9.61 -1.69
CA THR A 85 9.12 -10.44 -0.54
C THR A 85 10.34 -10.82 0.29
N CYS A 86 10.14 -10.95 1.60
CA CYS A 86 11.18 -11.29 2.55
C CYS A 86 10.60 -12.23 3.61
N ASP A 87 11.17 -13.43 3.75
CA ASP A 87 10.82 -14.33 4.86
C ASP A 87 11.73 -14.03 6.06
N ALA A 88 11.14 -13.44 7.11
CA ALA A 88 11.83 -13.00 8.33
C ALA A 88 12.05 -14.12 9.36
N GLY A 89 11.97 -15.39 8.96
CA GLY A 89 12.19 -16.57 9.81
C GLY A 89 13.22 -17.57 9.29
N THR A 90 13.79 -17.35 8.09
CA THR A 90 14.79 -18.27 7.53
C THR A 90 16.19 -17.79 7.85
N THR A 91 16.97 -18.61 8.56
CA THR A 91 18.38 -18.37 8.92
C THR A 91 19.33 -18.36 7.72
N GLY A 92 18.79 -18.33 6.50
CA GLY A 92 19.54 -18.27 5.25
C GLY A 92 19.71 -16.83 4.77
N GLU A 93 20.80 -16.60 4.05
CA GLU A 93 21.11 -15.37 3.32
C GLU A 93 20.13 -15.07 2.15
N ALA A 94 18.88 -15.52 2.24
CA ALA A 94 17.88 -15.21 1.23
C ALA A 94 17.56 -13.72 1.37
N GLY A 95 17.88 -12.90 0.37
CA GLY A 95 17.60 -11.47 0.37
C GLY A 95 16.12 -11.13 0.19
N PHE A 96 15.84 -9.98 -0.43
CA PHE A 96 14.53 -9.70 -0.98
C PHE A 96 14.36 -10.52 -2.28
N SER A 97 13.30 -11.31 -2.37
CA SER A 97 12.96 -12.10 -3.55
C SER A 97 11.85 -11.43 -4.36
N SER A 98 11.81 -11.72 -5.66
CA SER A 98 10.71 -11.30 -6.53
C SER A 98 9.40 -12.01 -6.13
N LEU A 99 8.26 -11.53 -6.65
CA LEU A 99 6.98 -12.21 -6.45
C LEU A 99 6.91 -13.58 -7.14
N GLU A 100 7.67 -13.79 -8.21
CA GLU A 100 7.71 -15.05 -8.97
C GLU A 100 8.32 -16.20 -8.16
N GLU A 101 9.27 -15.88 -7.28
CA GLU A 101 9.93 -16.83 -6.38
C GLU A 101 9.16 -17.01 -5.06
N SER A 102 8.12 -16.19 -4.84
CA SER A 102 7.38 -16.15 -3.58
C SER A 102 6.19 -17.12 -3.56
N ARG A 103 5.69 -17.40 -2.36
CA ARG A 103 4.43 -18.17 -2.16
C ARG A 103 3.18 -17.36 -2.53
N ILE A 104 3.34 -16.06 -2.78
CA ILE A 104 2.24 -15.13 -3.10
C ILE A 104 1.90 -15.26 -4.59
N ARG A 105 0.63 -15.55 -4.88
CA ARG A 105 0.11 -15.59 -6.25
C ARG A 105 -0.27 -14.19 -6.72
N THR A 106 0.11 -13.85 -7.94
CA THR A 106 -0.20 -12.57 -8.57
C THR A 106 -1.10 -12.79 -9.78
N ALA A 107 -1.98 -11.83 -10.06
CA ALA A 107 -2.84 -11.82 -11.23
C ALA A 107 -3.11 -10.37 -11.64
N GLU A 108 -3.29 -10.14 -12.94
CA GLU A 108 -3.62 -8.81 -13.45
C GLU A 108 -5.07 -8.44 -13.09
N LEU A 109 -5.25 -7.23 -12.56
CA LEU A 109 -6.56 -6.66 -12.27
C LEU A 109 -7.17 -6.20 -13.59
N HIS A 110 -8.19 -6.91 -14.08
CA HIS A 110 -8.93 -6.50 -15.26
C HIS A 110 -9.68 -5.20 -14.97
N ALA A 111 -9.30 -4.12 -15.65
CA ALA A 111 -9.98 -2.83 -15.60
C ALA A 111 -11.32 -2.90 -16.36
N GLY A 112 -12.32 -3.60 -15.82
CA GLY A 112 -13.62 -3.69 -16.47
C GLY A 112 -14.55 -4.76 -15.91
N SER A 113 -15.30 -4.41 -14.86
CA SER A 113 -16.64 -4.99 -14.65
C SER A 113 -17.49 -3.95 -13.92
N PHE A 114 -17.83 -2.88 -14.64
CA PHE A 114 -19.17 -2.36 -14.45
C PHE A 114 -20.10 -3.48 -14.91
N ARG A 115 -20.82 -4.09 -13.97
CA ARG A 115 -21.96 -4.96 -14.27
C ARG A 115 -22.85 -4.18 -15.24
N THR A 116 -22.84 -4.54 -16.52
CA THR A 116 -23.95 -4.21 -17.40
C THR A 116 -25.11 -5.03 -16.88
N GLU A 117 -26.03 -4.40 -16.16
CA GLU A 117 -27.29 -5.06 -15.81
C GLU A 117 -27.98 -5.47 -17.13
N PRO A 118 -28.46 -6.72 -17.27
CA PRO A 118 -29.28 -7.08 -18.41
C PRO A 118 -30.54 -6.21 -18.38
N GLY A 119 -30.73 -5.38 -19.40
CA GLY A 119 -31.92 -4.55 -19.56
C GLY A 119 -33.19 -5.41 -19.57
N PRO A 120 -34.35 -4.85 -19.17
CA PRO A 120 -35.60 -5.59 -19.09
C PRO A 120 -36.01 -6.15 -20.46
N PRO A 121 -36.63 -7.34 -20.52
CA PRO A 121 -37.06 -7.93 -21.78
C PRO A 121 -38.14 -7.07 -22.44
N GLU A 122 -38.00 -6.84 -23.75
CA GLU A 122 -38.99 -6.13 -24.55
C GLU A 122 -40.35 -6.86 -24.55
N PRO A 123 -41.48 -6.13 -24.51
CA PRO A 123 -42.79 -6.75 -24.50
C PRO A 123 -43.08 -7.43 -25.84
N LEU A 124 -43.54 -8.69 -25.77
CA LEU A 124 -44.04 -9.44 -26.92
C LEU A 124 -45.22 -8.68 -27.53
N THR A 125 -45.07 -8.26 -28.78
CA THR A 125 -46.18 -7.74 -29.59
C THR A 125 -47.06 -8.92 -29.97
N TYR A 126 -48.32 -8.89 -29.55
CA TYR A 126 -49.36 -9.85 -29.99
C TYR A 126 -49.88 -9.47 -31.38
#